data_AF-X1HZF8-F1
#
_entry.id   AF-X1HZF8-F1
#
_cell.length_a   1.000
_cell.length_b   1.000
_cell.length_c   1.000
_cell.angle_alpha   90.00
_cell.angle_beta   90.00
_cell.angle_gamma   90.00
#
_symmetry.space_group_name_H-M   'P 1'
#
loop_
_entity.id
_entity.type
_entity.pdbx_description
1 polymer ?
#
loop_
_entity_poly.entity_id
_entity_poly.type
_entity_poly.pdbx_seq_one_letter_code
_entity_poly.pdbx_strand_id
1 'polypeptide(L)'
;PIPRPGNPQTWEEVYRDAINSRTDDEGNYYVDHIPIDGNYNFDVFREVYFSTNGMVKLFSLDYTALDSSFQIENPEVFDTGYATFKIKNTGSKDLTISDVKINGESYEFDLGKGSSTHILNASENDLVWVDIKTSGQSFQTNDVVKITVEAESVALDNKPYIFTNSTNNFFVEDAREGDIKINKPNSKVVQVDATNSEIYLEVENTGVTTVILKDFYIDDENNTFVDMDYISGSPILDPGQKAYVKITNSLVPFYNDSDNSIIE
;
A
#
# COMPACT_ATOMS: atom_id res chain seq x y z
N PRO A 1 10.27 -44.24 30.53
CA PRO A 1 9.99 -45.42 31.40
C PRO A 1 10.43 -46.71 30.70
N ILE A 2 11.16 -47.59 31.39
CA ILE A 2 11.68 -48.86 30.83
C ILE A 2 10.52 -49.87 30.66
N PRO A 3 10.40 -50.62 29.54
CA PRO A 3 9.34 -51.60 29.34
C PRO A 3 9.54 -52.75 30.34
N ARG A 4 8.45 -53.16 31.00
CA ARG A 4 8.52 -54.24 32.00
C ARG A 4 8.84 -55.57 31.30
N PRO A 5 9.72 -56.42 31.88
CA PRO A 5 9.97 -57.74 31.32
C PRO A 5 8.69 -58.57 31.43
N GLY A 6 8.10 -58.92 30.28
CA GLY A 6 6.87 -59.72 30.19
C GLY A 6 5.73 -59.07 29.40
N ASN A 7 5.84 -57.80 29.01
CA ASN A 7 4.92 -57.18 28.06
C ASN A 7 5.68 -56.97 26.73
N PRO A 8 5.28 -57.60 25.61
CA PRO A 8 6.01 -57.50 24.34
C PRO A 8 5.81 -56.14 23.65
N GLN A 9 5.50 -55.09 24.43
CA GLN A 9 5.31 -53.77 23.86
C GLN A 9 6.64 -53.24 23.34
N THR A 10 6.69 -53.00 22.04
CA THR A 10 7.82 -52.33 21.40
C THR A 10 7.92 -50.91 21.94
N TRP A 11 9.11 -50.30 21.88
CA TRP A 11 9.26 -48.90 22.26
C TRP A 11 8.31 -47.98 21.49
N GLU A 12 8.02 -48.31 20.23
CA GLU A 12 7.01 -47.62 19.41
C GLU A 12 5.61 -47.70 20.01
N GLU A 13 5.19 -48.85 20.53
CA GLU A 13 3.91 -49.01 21.22
C GLU A 13 3.82 -48.16 22.47
N VAL A 14 4.88 -48.13 23.28
CA VAL A 14 4.94 -47.29 24.50
C VAL A 14 4.86 -45.80 24.15
N TYR A 15 5.58 -45.36 23.12
CA TYR A 15 5.54 -43.95 22.69
C TYR A 15 4.20 -43.56 22.08
N ARG A 16 3.59 -44.44 21.27
CA ARG A 16 2.27 -44.22 20.67
C ARG A 16 1.19 -44.11 21.75
N ASP A 17 1.17 -45.01 22.73
CA ASP A 17 0.22 -44.95 23.85
C ASP A 17 0.41 -43.68 24.69
N ALA A 18 1.66 -43.24 24.88
CA ALA A 18 1.97 -42.01 25.60
C ALA A 18 1.58 -40.73 24.84
N ILE A 19 1.53 -40.74 23.51
CA ILE A 19 1.05 -39.61 22.70
C ILE A 19 -0.48 -39.60 22.68
N ASN A 20 -1.11 -40.77 22.46
CA ASN A 20 -2.56 -40.91 22.38
C ASN A 20 -3.30 -40.59 23.70
N SER A 21 -2.58 -40.60 24.82
CA SER A 21 -3.12 -40.27 26.15
C SER A 21 -2.87 -38.84 26.60
N ARG A 22 -2.12 -38.03 25.83
CA ARG A 22 -1.90 -36.61 26.16
C ARG A 22 -3.09 -35.78 25.76
N THR A 23 -3.38 -34.77 26.57
CA THR A 23 -4.40 -33.76 26.29
C THR A 23 -3.78 -32.38 26.19
N ASP A 24 -4.41 -31.50 25.42
CA ASP A 24 -4.10 -30.07 25.37
C ASP A 24 -4.60 -29.33 26.61
N ASP A 25 -4.35 -28.01 26.62
CA ASP A 25 -4.75 -27.12 27.71
C ASP A 25 -6.27 -26.99 27.83
N GLU A 26 -7.01 -27.45 26.81
CA GLU A 26 -8.48 -27.49 26.76
C GLU A 26 -9.05 -28.88 27.12
N GLY A 27 -8.17 -29.89 27.31
CA GLY A 27 -8.53 -31.25 27.68
C GLY A 27 -8.81 -32.20 26.51
N ASN A 28 -8.60 -31.79 25.26
CA ASN A 28 -8.78 -32.64 24.08
C ASN A 28 -7.55 -33.51 23.84
N TYR A 29 -7.71 -34.73 23.32
CA TYR A 29 -6.56 -35.60 23.07
C TYR A 29 -5.70 -35.07 21.94
N TYR A 30 -4.38 -35.13 22.10
CA TYR A 30 -3.42 -34.70 21.08
C TYR A 30 -3.63 -35.41 19.74
N VAL A 31 -4.03 -36.68 19.77
CA VAL A 31 -4.28 -37.48 18.55
C VAL A 31 -5.41 -36.93 17.70
N ASP A 32 -6.38 -36.24 18.30
CA ASP A 32 -7.52 -35.66 17.60
C ASP A 32 -7.11 -34.44 16.77
N HIS A 33 -5.94 -33.85 17.07
CA HIS A 33 -5.33 -32.74 16.33
C HIS A 33 -4.33 -33.19 15.26
N ILE A 34 -4.07 -34.49 15.13
CA ILE A 34 -3.14 -35.04 14.12
C ILE A 34 -3.95 -35.37 12.86
N PRO A 35 -3.71 -34.68 11.73
CA PRO A 35 -4.35 -35.03 10.46
C PRO A 35 -4.04 -36.47 10.06
N ILE A 36 -5.02 -37.15 9.45
CA ILE A 36 -4.93 -38.58 9.07
C ILE A 36 -3.74 -38.87 8.14
N ASP A 37 -3.33 -37.88 7.35
CA ASP A 37 -2.19 -37.91 6.44
C ASP A 37 -0.91 -37.28 7.02
N GLY A 38 -0.96 -36.77 8.26
CA GLY A 38 0.15 -36.06 8.90
C GLY A 38 0.44 -34.68 8.33
N ASN A 39 -0.39 -34.18 7.40
CA ASN A 39 -0.24 -32.88 6.77
C ASN A 39 -0.88 -31.80 7.65
N TYR A 40 -0.10 -31.30 8.59
CA TYR A 40 -0.49 -30.12 9.36
C TYR A 40 -0.52 -28.90 8.42
N ASN A 41 -1.66 -28.21 8.39
CA ASN A 41 -1.76 -26.91 7.72
C ASN A 41 -1.20 -25.83 8.65
N PHE A 42 0.11 -25.62 8.60
CA PHE A 42 0.74 -24.50 9.28
C PHE A 42 0.84 -23.31 8.34
N ASP A 43 0.40 -22.13 8.79
CA ASP A 43 0.50 -20.91 7.98
C ASP A 43 1.96 -20.49 7.78
N VAL A 44 2.78 -20.62 8.83
CA VAL A 44 4.19 -20.14 8.85
C VAL A 44 5.22 -21.24 8.65
N PHE A 45 4.91 -22.51 8.97
CA PHE A 45 5.86 -23.62 8.79
C PHE A 45 5.58 -24.38 7.50
N ARG A 46 6.62 -24.61 6.71
CA ARG A 46 6.53 -25.36 5.46
C ARG A 46 7.38 -26.60 5.56
N GLU A 47 6.82 -27.76 5.23
CA GLU A 47 7.62 -28.97 5.15
C GLU A 47 8.67 -28.84 4.03
N VAL A 48 9.93 -29.08 4.37
CA VAL A 48 11.05 -29.12 3.43
C VAL A 48 11.44 -30.57 3.14
N TYR A 49 11.43 -31.42 4.16
CA TYR A 49 11.85 -32.80 4.02
C TYR A 49 11.40 -33.68 5.18
N PHE A 50 10.72 -34.77 4.87
CA PHE A 50 10.53 -35.90 5.78
C PHE A 50 11.38 -37.09 5.34
N SER A 51 12.13 -37.68 6.27
CA SER A 51 12.87 -38.92 5.97
C SER A 51 11.91 -40.08 5.73
N THR A 52 12.31 -41.03 4.89
CA THR A 52 11.49 -42.19 4.52
C THR A 52 11.06 -43.04 5.73
N ASN A 53 11.83 -42.98 6.83
CA ASN A 53 11.52 -43.64 8.11
C ASN A 53 10.86 -42.72 9.15
N GLY A 54 10.49 -41.49 8.78
CA GLY A 54 9.78 -40.52 9.63
C GLY A 54 10.59 -39.95 10.80
N MET A 55 11.88 -40.27 10.91
CA MET A 55 12.73 -39.86 12.04
C MET A 55 13.28 -38.44 11.92
N VAL A 56 13.36 -37.89 10.71
CA VAL A 56 13.81 -36.52 10.47
C VAL A 56 12.70 -35.76 9.78
N LYS A 57 12.32 -34.62 10.35
CA LYS A 57 11.38 -33.67 9.79
C LYS A 57 12.05 -32.30 9.76
N LEU A 58 12.20 -31.72 8.57
CA LEU A 58 12.71 -30.38 8.37
C LEU A 58 11.57 -29.49 7.88
N PHE A 59 11.46 -28.32 8.50
CA PHE A 59 10.53 -27.28 8.10
C PHE A 59 11.30 -26.00 7.80
N SER A 60 10.86 -25.23 6.81
CA SER A 60 11.23 -23.82 6.67
C SER A 60 10.19 -22.95 7.35
N LEU A 61 10.61 -21.77 7.80
CA LEU A 61 9.77 -20.81 8.49
C LEU A 61 9.61 -19.57 7.62
N ASP A 62 8.37 -19.16 7.38
CA ASP A 62 8.04 -17.93 6.69
C ASP A 62 7.95 -16.76 7.68
N TYR A 63 8.93 -15.86 7.62
CA TYR A 63 8.99 -14.67 8.45
C TYR A 63 8.22 -13.47 7.88
N THR A 64 7.56 -13.61 6.73
CA THR A 64 6.88 -12.49 6.05
C THR A 64 5.89 -11.77 6.96
N ALA A 65 5.15 -12.50 7.81
CA ALA A 65 4.22 -11.90 8.76
C ALA A 65 4.90 -11.05 9.85
N LEU A 66 6.11 -11.42 10.27
CA LEU A 66 6.88 -10.71 11.29
C LEU A 66 7.70 -9.56 10.70
N ASP A 67 8.16 -9.72 9.47
CA ASP A 67 8.99 -8.77 8.73
C ASP A 67 8.17 -7.67 8.04
N SER A 68 6.84 -7.80 8.02
CA SER A 68 5.91 -6.85 7.43
C SER A 68 5.24 -6.01 8.51
N SER A 69 5.35 -4.70 8.40
CA SER A 69 4.59 -3.78 9.27
C SER A 69 4.50 -2.40 8.62
N PHE A 70 3.46 -1.66 8.93
CA PHE A 70 3.32 -0.28 8.48
C PHE A 70 2.58 0.57 9.50
N GLN A 71 2.67 1.88 9.35
CA GLN A 71 2.04 2.88 10.20
C GLN A 71 1.30 3.92 9.36
N ILE A 72 0.22 4.45 9.91
CA ILE A 72 -0.54 5.59 9.37
C ILE A 72 -0.17 6.81 10.20
N GLU A 73 0.30 7.87 9.55
CA GLU A 73 0.72 9.13 10.16
C GLU A 73 -0.11 10.29 9.60
N ASN A 74 -0.43 11.27 10.46
CA ASN A 74 -1.14 12.50 10.13
C ASN A 74 -2.42 12.32 9.28
N PRO A 75 -3.41 11.53 9.76
CA PRO A 75 -4.65 11.36 9.03
C PRO A 75 -5.53 12.61 9.10
N GLU A 76 -6.04 13.03 7.94
CA GLU A 76 -6.97 14.13 7.79
C GLU A 76 -8.14 13.68 6.89
N VAL A 77 -9.37 14.00 7.27
CA VAL A 77 -10.58 13.78 6.47
C VAL A 77 -11.30 15.11 6.39
N PHE A 78 -11.65 15.54 5.19
CA PHE A 78 -12.25 16.85 4.94
C PHE A 78 -13.72 16.74 4.56
N ASP A 79 -14.50 17.74 4.99
CA ASP A 79 -15.91 17.91 4.66
C ASP A 79 -16.21 18.05 3.15
N THR A 80 -15.20 18.36 2.33
CA THR A 80 -15.29 18.38 0.86
C THR A 80 -15.36 17.00 0.20
N GLY A 81 -15.20 15.91 0.96
CA GLY A 81 -15.24 14.55 0.44
C GLY A 81 -13.88 14.04 -0.05
N TYR A 82 -12.80 14.39 0.65
CA TYR A 82 -11.46 13.83 0.43
C TYR A 82 -10.80 13.52 1.76
N ALA A 83 -9.85 12.58 1.76
CA ALA A 83 -8.98 12.34 2.90
C ALA A 83 -7.53 12.21 2.44
N THR A 84 -6.61 12.55 3.35
CA THR A 84 -5.19 12.36 3.12
C THR A 84 -4.50 11.85 4.37
N PHE A 85 -3.46 11.07 4.18
CA PHE A 85 -2.59 10.62 5.26
C PHE A 85 -1.26 10.17 4.68
N LYS A 86 -0.29 9.99 5.57
CA LYS A 86 0.99 9.39 5.22
C LYS A 86 1.01 7.94 5.66
N ILE A 87 1.46 7.05 4.78
CA ILE A 87 1.71 5.65 5.10
C ILE A 87 3.20 5.39 5.11
N LYS A 88 3.68 4.66 6.13
CA LYS A 88 5.09 4.34 6.31
C LYS A 88 5.27 2.85 6.51
N ASN A 89 6.02 2.21 5.62
CA ASN A 89 6.44 0.84 5.78
C ASN A 89 7.55 0.78 6.83
N THR A 90 7.23 0.19 7.98
CA THR A 90 8.18 0.01 9.09
C THR A 90 8.82 -1.38 9.07
N GLY A 91 8.38 -2.25 8.17
CA GLY A 91 8.94 -3.58 7.93
C GLY A 91 10.10 -3.57 6.94
N SER A 92 10.62 -4.77 6.70
CA SER A 92 11.68 -5.06 5.73
C SER A 92 11.17 -5.73 4.45
N LYS A 93 9.85 -5.89 4.31
CA LYS A 93 9.19 -6.43 3.11
C LYS A 93 8.44 -5.31 2.40
N ASP A 94 8.40 -5.37 1.08
CA ASP A 94 7.51 -4.53 0.30
C ASP A 94 6.05 -4.91 0.59
N LEU A 95 5.18 -3.90 0.56
CA LEU A 95 3.76 -4.04 0.83
C LEU A 95 2.97 -3.52 -0.37
N THR A 96 1.93 -4.24 -0.77
CA THR A 96 0.93 -3.74 -1.72
C THR A 96 -0.27 -3.27 -0.93
N ILE A 97 -0.61 -1.98 -0.99
CA ILE A 97 -1.81 -1.45 -0.34
C ILE A 97 -3.02 -1.92 -1.14
N SER A 98 -3.90 -2.70 -0.50
CA SER A 98 -5.00 -3.37 -1.18
C SER A 98 -6.35 -2.69 -0.94
N ASP A 99 -6.52 -2.02 0.20
CA ASP A 99 -7.77 -1.32 0.51
C ASP A 99 -7.55 -0.16 1.50
N VAL A 100 -8.36 0.89 1.36
CA VAL A 100 -8.43 2.01 2.31
C VAL A 100 -9.89 2.24 2.66
N LYS A 101 -10.20 2.05 3.95
CA LYS A 101 -11.54 2.14 4.51
C LYS A 101 -11.68 3.33 5.44
N ILE A 102 -12.81 4.04 5.35
CA ILE A 102 -13.22 5.06 6.32
C ILE A 102 -14.53 4.61 6.95
N ASN A 103 -14.53 4.42 8.27
CA ASN A 103 -15.67 3.86 9.02
C ASN A 103 -16.15 2.48 8.51
N GLY A 104 -15.25 1.70 7.91
CA GLY A 104 -15.51 0.34 7.43
C GLY A 104 -15.93 0.24 5.96
N GLU A 105 -16.21 1.38 5.31
CA GLU A 105 -16.52 1.45 3.88
C GLU A 105 -15.22 1.66 3.08
N SER A 106 -15.04 0.93 1.98
CA SER A 106 -13.87 1.03 1.09
C SER A 106 -14.00 2.21 0.13
N TYR A 107 -12.87 2.86 -0.16
CA TYR A 107 -12.80 4.03 -1.05
C TYR A 107 -11.67 3.90 -2.05
N GLU A 108 -11.85 4.52 -3.22
CA GLU A 108 -10.79 4.69 -4.19
C GLU A 108 -9.69 5.58 -3.60
N PHE A 109 -8.44 5.20 -3.85
CA PHE A 109 -7.28 5.91 -3.34
C PHE A 109 -6.15 5.92 -4.36
N ASP A 110 -5.33 6.95 -4.28
CA ASP A 110 -4.07 7.07 -5.00
C ASP A 110 -2.91 7.08 -3.99
N LEU A 111 -1.85 6.36 -4.30
CA LEU A 111 -0.56 6.55 -3.65
C LEU A 111 0.26 7.63 -4.37
N GLY A 112 1.10 8.34 -3.65
CA GLY A 112 1.92 9.39 -4.23
C GLY A 112 2.92 8.85 -5.26
N LYS A 113 3.92 8.09 -4.81
CA LYS A 113 4.92 7.45 -5.69
C LYS A 113 4.42 6.13 -6.24
N GLY A 114 3.61 5.42 -5.46
CA GLY A 114 3.02 4.13 -5.84
C GLY A 114 1.72 4.25 -6.64
N SER A 115 1.37 5.41 -7.22
CA SER A 115 0.05 5.64 -7.86
C SER A 115 -0.37 4.56 -8.86
N SER A 116 0.59 4.00 -9.61
CA SER A 116 0.30 2.99 -10.64
C SER A 116 0.39 1.53 -10.15
N THR A 117 0.94 1.29 -8.96
CA THR A 117 1.27 -0.06 -8.47
C THR A 117 0.67 -0.40 -7.12
N HIS A 118 0.30 0.63 -6.34
CA HIS A 118 -0.01 0.54 -4.91
C HIS A 118 1.10 -0.10 -4.06
N ILE A 119 2.34 -0.13 -4.57
CA ILE A 119 3.47 -0.71 -3.85
C ILE A 119 4.13 0.34 -2.95
N LEU A 120 4.27 0.00 -1.68
CA LEU A 120 5.02 0.72 -0.67
C LEU A 120 6.26 -0.10 -0.29
N ASN A 121 7.43 0.28 -0.85
CA ASN A 121 8.66 -0.47 -0.63
C ASN A 121 9.10 -0.47 0.84
N ALA A 122 9.91 -1.45 1.21
CA ALA A 122 10.48 -1.59 2.55
C ALA A 122 11.14 -0.29 3.02
N SER A 123 10.85 0.11 4.27
CA SER A 123 11.39 1.34 4.90
C SER A 123 11.04 2.66 4.22
N GLU A 124 10.16 2.67 3.21
CA GLU A 124 9.69 3.89 2.55
C GLU A 124 8.42 4.44 3.18
N ASN A 125 8.09 5.66 2.78
CA ASN A 125 6.81 6.29 3.07
C ASN A 125 6.24 6.89 1.81
N ASP A 126 4.91 6.98 1.78
CA ASP A 126 4.17 7.58 0.70
C ASP A 126 2.97 8.38 1.24
N LEU A 127 2.48 9.31 0.43
CA LEU A 127 1.22 9.98 0.68
C LEU A 127 0.08 9.18 0.08
N VAL A 128 -1.06 9.21 0.77
CA VAL A 128 -2.30 8.59 0.30
C VAL A 128 -3.32 9.70 0.13
N TRP A 129 -3.99 9.68 -1.02
CA TRP A 129 -5.14 10.52 -1.31
C TRP A 129 -6.36 9.63 -1.50
N VAL A 130 -7.46 9.92 -0.81
CA VAL A 130 -8.69 9.12 -0.87
C VAL A 130 -9.81 9.96 -1.45
N ASP A 131 -10.45 9.46 -2.51
CA ASP A 131 -11.59 10.11 -3.15
C ASP A 131 -12.90 9.58 -2.53
N ILE A 132 -13.41 10.30 -1.53
CA ILE A 132 -14.68 9.94 -0.87
C ILE A 132 -15.85 10.38 -1.74
N LYS A 133 -15.73 11.54 -2.39
CA LYS A 133 -16.79 12.20 -3.16
C LYS A 133 -17.34 11.32 -4.28
N THR A 134 -16.49 10.58 -4.98
CA THR A 134 -16.90 9.67 -6.07
C THR A 134 -17.82 8.54 -5.62
N SER A 135 -17.73 8.11 -4.35
CA SER A 135 -18.64 7.12 -3.77
C SER A 135 -20.07 7.63 -3.53
N GLY A 136 -20.29 8.95 -3.63
CA GLY A 136 -21.55 9.61 -3.27
C GLY A 136 -21.74 9.78 -1.76
N GLN A 137 -20.76 9.41 -0.94
CA GLN A 137 -20.73 9.72 0.48
C GLN A 137 -20.11 11.10 0.75
N SER A 138 -20.48 11.69 1.88
CA SER A 138 -19.93 12.95 2.37
C SER A 138 -19.93 12.95 3.89
N PHE A 139 -18.88 13.49 4.48
CA PHE A 139 -18.82 13.72 5.92
C PHE A 139 -19.05 15.20 6.23
N GLN A 140 -19.44 15.50 7.47
CA GLN A 140 -19.58 16.85 7.98
C GLN A 140 -18.46 17.13 8.99
N THR A 141 -18.06 18.39 9.12
CA THR A 141 -17.09 18.80 10.14
C THR A 141 -17.53 18.35 11.53
N ASN A 142 -16.58 17.78 12.30
CA ASN A 142 -16.79 17.14 13.60
C ASN A 142 -17.49 15.76 13.58
N ASP A 143 -17.74 15.18 12.41
CA ASP A 143 -18.06 13.75 12.35
C ASP A 143 -16.88 12.93 12.88
N VAL A 144 -17.18 11.82 13.56
CA VAL A 144 -16.16 10.91 14.08
C VAL A 144 -15.83 9.86 13.03
N VAL A 145 -14.56 9.80 12.66
CA VAL A 145 -14.06 8.89 11.62
C VAL A 145 -12.88 8.07 12.10
N LYS A 146 -12.70 6.92 11.44
CA LYS A 146 -11.55 6.01 11.60
C LYS A 146 -11.09 5.52 10.24
N ILE A 147 -9.81 5.70 9.94
CA ILE A 147 -9.18 5.15 8.73
C ILE A 147 -8.63 3.76 9.06
N THR A 148 -8.85 2.81 8.17
CA THR A 148 -8.28 1.45 8.20
C THR A 148 -7.66 1.15 6.85
N VAL A 149 -6.42 0.69 6.85
CA VAL A 149 -5.70 0.32 5.62
C VAL A 149 -5.43 -1.16 5.66
N GLU A 150 -5.64 -1.83 4.53
CA GLU A 150 -5.25 -3.21 4.29
C GLU A 150 -4.05 -3.23 3.35
N ALA A 151 -3.07 -4.06 3.66
CA ALA A 151 -1.86 -4.23 2.89
C ALA A 151 -1.51 -5.71 2.76
N GLU A 152 -0.87 -6.08 1.66
CA GLU A 152 -0.48 -7.45 1.34
C GLU A 152 1.04 -7.55 1.25
N SER A 153 1.61 -8.66 1.71
CA SER A 153 3.00 -9.01 1.43
C SER A 153 3.11 -10.44 0.91
N VAL A 154 3.88 -10.62 -0.16
CA VAL A 154 4.04 -11.91 -0.83
C VAL A 154 4.84 -12.87 0.04
N ALA A 155 4.18 -13.94 0.49
CA ALA A 155 4.79 -15.02 1.25
C ALA A 155 5.62 -15.97 0.36
N LEU A 156 6.36 -16.89 0.98
CA LEU A 156 7.22 -17.85 0.29
C LEU A 156 6.49 -18.79 -0.69
N ASP A 157 5.18 -18.99 -0.52
CA ASP A 157 4.35 -19.84 -1.39
C ASP A 157 3.44 -19.06 -2.35
N ASN A 158 3.69 -17.76 -2.53
CA ASN A 158 2.85 -16.83 -3.27
C ASN A 158 1.42 -16.66 -2.72
N LYS A 159 1.11 -17.10 -1.50
CA LYS A 159 -0.13 -16.71 -0.81
C LYS A 159 0.15 -15.48 0.03
N PRO A 160 -0.43 -14.31 -0.29
CA PRO A 160 -0.10 -13.10 0.45
C PRO A 160 -0.59 -13.19 1.91
N TYR A 161 0.19 -12.62 2.82
CA TYR A 161 -0.31 -12.25 4.13
C TYR A 161 -1.02 -10.91 4.02
N ILE A 162 -2.21 -10.80 4.62
CA ILE A 162 -2.97 -9.56 4.70
C ILE A 162 -2.74 -8.96 6.09
N PHE A 163 -2.38 -7.68 6.09
CA PHE A 163 -2.13 -6.87 7.27
C PHE A 163 -3.14 -5.74 7.33
N THR A 164 -3.61 -5.44 8.53
CA THR A 164 -4.53 -4.34 8.74
C THR A 164 -3.98 -3.43 9.81
N ASN A 165 -3.98 -2.12 9.55
CA ASN A 165 -3.71 -1.12 10.57
C ASN A 165 -4.77 -0.03 10.51
N SER A 166 -5.09 0.56 11.65
CA SER A 166 -6.09 1.60 11.74
C SER A 166 -5.64 2.75 12.62
N THR A 167 -6.18 3.92 12.34
CA THR A 167 -6.06 5.07 13.25
C THR A 167 -6.93 4.85 14.50
N ASN A 168 -6.69 5.66 15.53
CA ASN A 168 -7.73 5.95 16.52
C ASN A 168 -8.85 6.77 15.86
N ASN A 169 -9.97 6.93 16.56
CA ASN A 169 -11.04 7.82 16.11
C ASN A 169 -10.54 9.28 16.17
N PHE A 170 -10.88 10.07 15.14
CA PHE A 170 -10.59 11.49 15.06
C PHE A 170 -11.77 12.22 14.38
N PHE A 171 -11.69 13.55 14.29
CA PHE A 171 -12.75 14.38 13.74
C PHE A 171 -12.47 14.79 12.30
N VAL A 172 -13.54 14.86 11.51
CA VAL A 172 -13.51 15.49 10.19
C VAL A 172 -13.28 16.99 10.33
N GLU A 173 -12.40 17.53 9.49
CA GLU A 173 -11.99 18.93 9.49
C GLU A 173 -12.61 19.71 8.31
N ASP A 174 -12.67 21.02 8.44
CA ASP A 174 -13.02 21.90 7.32
C ASP A 174 -11.90 21.85 6.26
N ALA A 175 -12.28 21.74 4.99
CA ALA A 175 -11.31 21.78 3.90
C ALA A 175 -10.57 23.12 3.87
N ARG A 176 -9.25 23.03 3.69
CA ARG A 176 -8.36 24.19 3.54
C ARG A 176 -8.03 24.36 2.06
N GLU A 177 -7.96 25.62 1.63
CA GLU A 177 -7.59 25.93 0.25
C GLU A 177 -6.14 25.51 -0.02
N GLY A 178 -5.94 24.74 -1.09
CA GLY A 178 -4.62 24.41 -1.62
C GLY A 178 -4.07 25.55 -2.46
N ASP A 179 -2.74 25.63 -2.58
CA ASP A 179 -2.08 26.61 -3.44
C ASP A 179 -0.93 25.94 -4.19
N ILE A 180 -0.92 26.10 -5.50
CA ILE A 180 0.09 25.52 -6.39
C ILE A 180 0.69 26.59 -7.29
N LYS A 181 1.97 26.43 -7.61
CA LYS A 181 2.69 27.34 -8.48
C LYS A 181 3.51 26.57 -9.50
N ILE A 182 3.40 26.97 -10.76
CA ILE A 182 4.33 26.54 -11.82
C ILE A 182 5.60 27.40 -11.73
N ASN A 183 6.75 26.76 -11.53
CA ASN A 183 8.05 27.41 -11.54
C ASN A 183 8.54 27.62 -12.98
N LYS A 184 8.07 28.71 -13.62
CA LYS A 184 8.38 29.05 -15.01
C LYS A 184 9.88 28.96 -15.38
N PRO A 185 10.83 29.49 -14.58
CA PRO A 185 12.27 29.33 -14.84
C PRO A 185 12.78 27.88 -15.01
N ASN A 186 12.14 26.92 -14.34
CA ASN A 186 12.51 25.50 -14.39
C ASN A 186 11.62 24.69 -15.35
N SER A 187 10.62 25.35 -15.95
CA SER A 187 9.70 24.76 -16.91
C SER A 187 10.12 25.13 -18.33
N LYS A 188 9.77 24.29 -19.31
CA LYS A 188 10.08 24.54 -20.72
C LYS A 188 9.12 23.80 -21.64
N VAL A 189 9.03 24.29 -22.86
CA VAL A 189 8.38 23.59 -23.98
C VAL A 189 9.44 23.24 -25.00
N VAL A 190 9.39 22.00 -25.49
CA VAL A 190 10.30 21.49 -26.52
C VAL A 190 9.46 21.08 -27.72
N GLN A 191 9.58 21.82 -28.81
CA GLN A 191 8.95 21.43 -30.07
C GLN A 191 9.67 20.20 -30.65
N VAL A 192 8.93 19.11 -30.85
CA VAL A 192 9.45 17.86 -31.42
C VAL A 192 9.33 17.88 -32.94
N ASP A 193 8.18 18.33 -33.45
CA ASP A 193 7.90 18.53 -34.87
C ASP A 193 6.87 19.64 -35.11
N ALA A 194 6.37 19.76 -36.34
CA ALA A 194 5.42 20.80 -36.74
C ALA A 194 4.07 20.74 -36.00
N THR A 195 3.74 19.60 -35.40
CA THR A 195 2.44 19.31 -34.78
C THR A 195 2.54 18.83 -33.34
N ASN A 196 3.73 18.41 -32.89
CA ASN A 196 3.96 17.82 -31.58
C ASN A 196 4.96 18.63 -30.77
N SER A 197 4.65 18.83 -29.49
CA SER A 197 5.54 19.41 -28.50
C SER A 197 5.51 18.61 -27.22
N GLU A 198 6.61 18.64 -26.49
CA GLU A 198 6.72 18.13 -25.14
C GLU A 198 6.77 19.30 -24.16
N ILE A 199 5.90 19.29 -23.15
CA ILE A 199 5.88 20.31 -22.10
C ILE A 199 6.50 19.71 -20.85
N TYR A 200 7.43 20.43 -20.24
CA TYR A 200 8.08 20.08 -18.99
C TYR A 200 7.74 21.14 -17.95
N LEU A 201 7.05 20.76 -16.87
CA LEU A 201 6.60 21.67 -15.83
C LEU A 201 7.18 21.27 -14.47
N GLU A 202 7.81 22.22 -13.79
CA GLU A 202 8.03 22.11 -12.35
C GLU A 202 6.86 22.76 -11.62
N VAL A 203 6.12 21.96 -10.85
CA VAL A 203 4.98 22.39 -10.04
C VAL A 203 5.35 22.27 -8.57
N GLU A 204 5.07 23.31 -7.78
CA GLU A 204 5.32 23.37 -6.35
C GLU A 204 4.01 23.58 -5.59
N ASN A 205 3.79 22.84 -4.50
CA ASN A 205 2.75 23.17 -3.53
C ASN A 205 3.25 24.31 -2.63
N THR A 206 2.76 25.52 -2.86
CA THR A 206 3.11 26.72 -2.06
C THR A 206 2.17 26.97 -0.90
N GLY A 207 1.11 26.16 -0.78
CA GLY A 207 0.13 26.22 0.29
C GLY A 207 0.58 25.54 1.57
N VAL A 208 -0.38 25.35 2.47
CA VAL A 208 -0.19 24.73 3.80
C VAL A 208 -0.95 23.41 3.95
N THR A 209 -1.63 22.95 2.90
CA THR A 209 -2.37 21.69 2.86
C THR A 209 -1.83 20.82 1.75
N THR A 210 -1.95 19.49 1.88
CA THR A 210 -1.60 18.55 0.82
C THR A 210 -2.54 18.73 -0.37
N VAL A 211 -2.00 18.65 -1.59
CA VAL A 211 -2.74 18.82 -2.85
C VAL A 211 -2.48 17.66 -3.80
N ILE A 212 -3.43 17.37 -4.68
CA ILE A 212 -3.29 16.39 -5.76
C ILE A 212 -3.30 17.10 -7.13
N LEU A 213 -2.32 16.76 -7.97
CA LEU A 213 -2.19 17.21 -9.35
C LEU A 213 -2.88 16.20 -10.26
N LYS A 214 -4.18 16.41 -10.49
CA LYS A 214 -5.01 15.47 -11.26
C LYS A 214 -4.96 15.74 -12.75
N ASP A 215 -5.28 16.97 -13.14
CA ASP A 215 -5.46 17.36 -14.53
C ASP A 215 -4.55 18.55 -14.86
N PHE A 216 -3.93 18.49 -16.04
CA PHE A 216 -3.18 19.61 -16.60
C PHE A 216 -3.88 20.04 -17.88
N TYR A 217 -4.18 21.33 -18.03
CA TYR A 217 -4.89 21.86 -19.19
C TYR A 217 -4.33 23.22 -19.60
N ILE A 218 -4.70 23.67 -20.80
CA ILE A 218 -4.40 25.01 -21.30
C ILE A 218 -5.70 25.79 -21.52
N ASP A 219 -5.75 27.01 -20.98
CA ASP A 219 -6.88 27.95 -20.98
C ASP A 219 -8.16 27.47 -20.27
N ASP A 220 -8.57 26.22 -20.51
CA ASP A 220 -9.83 25.63 -20.06
C ASP A 220 -9.70 24.10 -19.85
N GLU A 221 -10.45 23.56 -18.89
CA GLU A 221 -10.46 22.14 -18.50
C GLU A 221 -10.85 21.18 -19.64
N ASN A 222 -11.56 21.65 -20.66
CA ASN A 222 -11.87 20.87 -21.85
C ASN A 222 -10.63 20.59 -22.72
N ASN A 223 -9.52 21.31 -22.49
CA ASN A 223 -8.23 21.13 -23.16
C ASN A 223 -7.23 20.39 -22.26
N THR A 224 -7.71 19.39 -21.51
CA THR A 224 -6.88 18.58 -20.61
C THR A 224 -5.93 17.68 -21.40
N PHE A 225 -4.67 17.65 -20.98
CA PHE A 225 -3.66 16.73 -21.48
C PHE A 225 -3.87 15.33 -20.89
N VAL A 226 -3.75 14.31 -21.74
CA VAL A 226 -3.99 12.91 -21.35
C VAL A 226 -2.72 12.13 -21.04
N ASP A 227 -1.61 12.50 -21.66
CA ASP A 227 -0.34 11.77 -21.52
C ASP A 227 0.62 12.58 -20.64
N MET A 228 0.69 12.19 -19.37
CA MET A 228 1.48 12.85 -18.33
C MET A 228 2.39 11.85 -17.62
N ASP A 229 3.67 12.18 -17.52
CA ASP A 229 4.68 11.39 -16.82
C ASP A 229 5.36 12.23 -15.73
N TYR A 230 5.36 11.74 -14.50
CA TYR A 230 6.11 12.37 -13.41
C TYR A 230 7.58 11.93 -13.48
N ILE A 231 8.45 12.81 -13.98
CA ILE A 231 9.91 12.58 -14.04
C ILE A 231 10.50 12.51 -12.63
N SER A 232 10.03 13.38 -11.74
CA SER A 232 10.37 13.36 -10.32
C SER A 232 9.25 13.94 -9.48
N GLY A 233 9.23 13.60 -8.19
CA GLY A 233 8.13 13.95 -7.29
C GLY A 233 6.95 13.00 -7.46
N SER A 234 5.75 13.49 -7.19
CA SER A 234 4.50 12.73 -7.16
C SER A 234 3.32 13.61 -7.58
N PRO A 235 2.21 13.03 -8.08
CA PRO A 235 0.94 13.73 -8.19
C PRO A 235 0.42 14.28 -6.86
N ILE A 236 0.78 13.70 -5.71
CA ILE A 236 0.34 14.17 -4.39
C ILE A 236 1.50 14.91 -3.74
N LEU A 237 1.28 16.19 -3.39
CA LEU A 237 2.32 17.08 -2.87
C LEU A 237 1.96 17.58 -1.47
N ASP A 238 2.81 17.28 -0.49
CA ASP A 238 2.81 18.00 0.79
C ASP A 238 3.24 19.46 0.60
N PRO A 239 2.92 20.34 1.58
CA PRO A 239 3.43 21.71 1.60
C PRO A 239 4.94 21.81 1.33
N GLY A 240 5.32 22.61 0.33
CA GLY A 240 6.71 22.83 -0.10
C GLY A 240 7.30 21.73 -1.00
N GLN A 241 6.56 20.64 -1.29
CA GLN A 241 7.02 19.63 -2.23
C GLN A 241 6.84 20.09 -3.69
N LYS A 242 7.62 19.45 -4.56
CA LYS A 242 7.64 19.73 -6.00
C LYS A 242 7.49 18.46 -6.81
N ALA A 243 6.85 18.59 -7.96
CA ALA A 243 6.82 17.59 -9.02
C ALA A 243 7.42 18.17 -10.30
N TYR A 244 8.16 17.34 -11.04
CA TYR A 244 8.61 17.66 -12.39
C TYR A 244 7.89 16.73 -13.37
N VAL A 245 6.99 17.31 -14.15
CA VAL A 245 6.02 16.60 -15.00
C VAL A 245 6.38 16.81 -16.46
N LYS A 246 6.33 15.73 -17.24
CA LYS A 246 6.44 15.72 -18.70
C LYS A 246 5.08 15.45 -19.31
N ILE A 247 4.72 16.22 -20.33
CA ILE A 247 3.47 16.07 -21.08
C ILE A 247 3.86 15.87 -22.55
N THR A 248 3.46 14.75 -23.16
CA THR A 248 3.97 14.31 -24.48
C THR A 248 2.98 14.44 -25.63
N ASN A 249 1.70 14.70 -25.34
CA ASN A 249 0.64 14.79 -26.34
C ASN A 249 -0.04 16.15 -26.31
N SER A 250 0.76 17.22 -26.30
CA SER A 250 0.20 18.56 -26.47
C SER A 250 -0.08 18.78 -27.96
N LEU A 251 -1.35 18.69 -28.37
CA LEU A 251 -1.81 19.16 -29.69
C LEU A 251 -1.78 20.70 -29.83
N VAL A 252 -1.10 21.37 -28.91
CA VAL A 252 -0.93 22.82 -28.89
C VAL A 252 0.22 23.17 -29.83
N PRO A 253 -0.03 23.85 -30.96
CA PRO A 253 1.04 24.35 -31.80
C PRO A 253 1.75 25.49 -31.08
N PHE A 254 3.01 25.28 -30.69
CA PHE A 254 3.88 26.36 -30.23
C PHE A 254 4.55 26.97 -31.45
N TYR A 255 4.10 28.16 -31.84
CA TYR A 255 4.74 28.91 -32.91
C TYR A 255 6.01 29.56 -32.36
N ASN A 256 7.14 29.16 -32.94
CA ASN A 256 8.41 29.84 -32.73
C ASN A 256 8.33 31.18 -33.45
N ASP A 257 7.82 32.21 -32.77
CA ASP A 257 7.90 33.55 -33.31
C ASP A 257 9.38 33.94 -33.31
N SER A 258 9.96 33.94 -34.50
CA SER A 258 11.33 34.43 -34.72
C SER A 258 11.47 35.94 -34.53
N ASP A 259 10.49 36.58 -33.87
CA ASP A 259 10.48 37.97 -33.45
C ASP A 259 10.10 38.07 -31.96
N ASN A 260 11.13 38.19 -31.11
CA ASN A 260 11.15 38.92 -29.83
C ASN A 260 9.78 39.18 -29.14
N SER A 261 9.08 38.14 -28.70
CA SER A 261 8.08 38.31 -27.65
C SER A 261 8.22 37.19 -26.61
N ILE A 262 8.57 37.64 -25.41
CA ILE A 262 8.59 36.86 -24.19
C ILE A 262 7.15 36.41 -23.96
N ILE A 263 6.92 35.10 -23.88
CA ILE A 263 5.63 34.54 -23.46
C ILE A 263 5.51 34.80 -21.95
N GLU A 264 4.60 35.70 -21.56
CA GLU A 264 4.18 35.92 -20.16
C GLU A 264 3.30 34.79 -19.66
#